data_AF-A0A4P6DHN9-F1
#
_entry.id   AF-A0A4P6DHN9-F1
#
_cell.length_a   1.000
_cell.length_b   1.000
_cell.length_c   1.000
_cell.angle_alpha   90.00
_cell.angle_beta   90.00
_cell.angle_gamma   90.00
#
_symmetry.space_group_name_H-M   'P 1'
#
loop_
_entity.id
_entity.type
_entity.pdbx_description
1 polymer ?
#
loop_
_entity_poly.entity_id
_entity_poly.type
_entity_poly.pdbx_seq_one_letter_code
_entity_poly.pdbx_strand_id
1 'polypeptide(L)'
;KWNNAYQEIFRSFSLTKTPRNQPVYLRSLSVGIAGWFHPNVTGVEAELLLLERGYDGSFLARPSRSNPGDFTLSVRRNNEVTHIKIQNTGDFYDLYGGEKFATLSELVQYYMENQGQLRERNGEIIELKFPLNCADPTTERWFHGHLSGKEAEKLILEKGKNGSFLVRESQSKPGDYVLSVRTEDRVTHVMIRCQDNKYDVGGGEKFHSLTELIEFYKKNPMVETSGTVVRLRQPFNATRINASGIDHRVRELQKENSQWSGKAGFWEEFESLQQQECKHLFSRKEGQRPENRNKNRYKNILPFDHTRVKLKDTDPNEPGSDYINANYIKCDDDPNGRVYIATQGCLPNTVLDFWTMIWQHNTRVIVMTTKETERGKNKCARYWPDEGETAEYGIVKVFNASQTSTTDYTLRELQVTDGVETKKIYHYHFQGWPDHGVPNDPGCVLNFVHDVNQCHESTGYTGPVVVHCSAGIGRTGTFIVIH
;
A
#
# COMPACT_ATOMS: atom_id res chain seq x y z
N LYS A 1 25.29 18.50 22.26
CA LYS A 1 25.42 19.40 21.08
C LYS A 1 24.58 18.88 19.91
N TRP A 2 23.26 18.74 20.10
CA TRP A 2 22.29 18.31 19.07
C TRP A 2 20.98 19.05 19.31
N ASN A 3 21.02 20.39 19.23
CA ASN A 3 19.83 21.22 19.46
C ASN A 3 19.66 22.39 18.47
N ASN A 4 20.46 22.42 17.38
CA ASN A 4 20.40 23.53 16.41
C ASN A 4 19.91 23.14 15.00
N ALA A 5 19.68 21.86 14.69
CA ALA A 5 19.21 21.47 13.35
C ALA A 5 17.70 21.72 13.13
N TYR A 6 16.91 21.91 14.20
CA TYR A 6 15.45 22.09 14.10
C TYR A 6 14.99 23.54 13.93
N GLN A 7 15.88 24.54 14.04
CA GLN A 7 15.48 25.96 14.00
C GLN A 7 15.92 26.74 12.75
N GLU A 8 16.75 26.20 11.85
CA GLU A 8 17.22 26.95 10.67
C GLU A 8 16.43 26.69 9.37
N ILE A 9 15.50 25.73 9.33
CA ILE A 9 14.72 25.42 8.12
C ILE A 9 13.51 26.38 7.93
N PHE A 10 13.13 27.17 8.95
CA PHE A 10 11.89 27.95 8.94
C PHE A 10 12.01 29.44 8.59
N ARG A 11 13.11 29.91 7.97
CA ARG A 11 13.32 31.36 7.69
C ARG A 11 13.52 31.81 6.23
N SER A 12 13.21 30.98 5.26
CA SER A 12 13.01 31.42 3.86
C SER A 12 11.91 30.53 3.29
N PHE A 13 10.77 31.00 2.82
CA PHE A 13 10.62 31.79 1.60
C PHE A 13 9.32 32.59 1.65
N SER A 14 9.43 33.87 1.33
CA SER A 14 8.32 34.76 1.00
C SER A 14 8.17 34.79 -0.53
N LEU A 15 6.91 34.77 -0.97
CA LEU A 15 6.40 35.19 -2.28
C LEU A 15 6.93 34.46 -3.52
N THR A 16 6.06 33.65 -4.15
CA THR A 16 5.88 33.68 -5.63
C THR A 16 4.53 33.07 -6.03
N LYS A 17 4.01 33.58 -7.15
CA LYS A 17 2.63 33.47 -7.66
C LYS A 17 2.25 32.06 -8.16
N THR A 18 0.96 31.78 -8.03
CA THR A 18 0.21 30.64 -8.59
C THR A 18 0.23 30.57 -10.12
N PRO A 19 0.11 29.35 -10.68
CA PRO A 19 -0.68 29.14 -11.90
C PRO A 19 -1.89 28.23 -11.66
N ARG A 20 -2.90 28.48 -12.49
CA ARG A 20 -4.28 27.97 -12.46
C ARG A 20 -4.43 26.57 -13.03
N ASN A 21 -5.47 25.89 -12.53
CA ASN A 21 -6.35 24.90 -13.16
C ASN A 21 -5.79 24.00 -14.27
N GLN A 22 -5.69 22.70 -13.96
CA GLN A 22 -5.87 21.63 -14.94
C GLN A 22 -6.93 20.63 -14.43
N PRO A 23 -7.80 20.10 -15.30
CA PRO A 23 -8.87 19.20 -14.93
C PRO A 23 -8.33 17.79 -14.62
N VAL A 24 -8.90 17.19 -13.58
CA VAL A 24 -8.60 15.82 -13.14
C VAL A 24 -9.21 14.84 -14.14
N TYR A 25 -8.37 14.18 -14.94
CA TYR A 25 -8.79 13.00 -15.68
C TYR A 25 -8.88 11.82 -14.71
N LEU A 26 -10.08 11.24 -14.62
CA LEU A 26 -10.34 9.94 -14.01
C LEU A 26 -9.37 8.92 -14.60
N ARG A 27 -8.42 8.44 -13.79
CA ARG A 27 -7.58 7.28 -14.14
C ARG A 27 -8.41 6.03 -13.90
N SER A 28 -8.75 5.31 -14.97
CA SER A 28 -9.01 3.88 -14.86
C SER A 28 -7.72 3.22 -14.37
N LEU A 29 -7.76 2.62 -13.19
CA LEU A 29 -6.67 1.82 -12.64
C LEU A 29 -6.47 0.61 -13.56
N SER A 30 -5.41 0.63 -14.37
CA SER A 30 -4.92 -0.56 -15.05
C SER A 30 -4.37 -1.51 -14.00
N VAL A 31 -4.95 -2.71 -13.89
CA VAL A 31 -4.45 -3.81 -13.06
C VAL A 31 -3.15 -4.33 -13.67
N GLY A 32 -2.06 -3.57 -13.49
CA GLY A 32 -0.71 -3.85 -14.00
C GLY A 32 0.07 -4.82 -13.11
N ILE A 33 -0.48 -6.00 -12.85
CA ILE A 33 0.14 -7.03 -12.00
C ILE A 33 0.42 -8.24 -12.88
N ALA A 34 1.64 -8.39 -13.42
CA ALA A 34 2.07 -9.63 -14.09
C ALA A 34 3.13 -10.42 -13.32
N GLY A 35 3.07 -10.40 -11.99
CA GLY A 35 3.80 -11.39 -11.21
C GLY A 35 3.27 -12.82 -11.44
N TRP A 36 2.08 -13.01 -12.01
CA TRP A 36 1.47 -14.33 -12.20
C TRP A 36 2.13 -15.24 -13.25
N PHE A 37 3.14 -14.77 -14.00
CA PHE A 37 3.82 -15.60 -15.00
C PHE A 37 5.04 -16.31 -14.42
N HIS A 38 5.07 -17.63 -14.50
CA HIS A 38 6.15 -18.47 -13.98
C HIS A 38 6.89 -19.15 -15.14
N PRO A 39 8.06 -18.64 -15.56
CA PRO A 39 8.73 -19.09 -16.78
C PRO A 39 9.26 -20.53 -16.70
N ASN A 40 9.61 -21.00 -15.50
CA ASN A 40 10.36 -22.26 -15.32
C ASN A 40 9.58 -23.36 -14.59
N VAL A 41 8.31 -23.12 -14.26
CA VAL A 41 7.49 -24.01 -13.43
C VAL A 41 6.80 -25.11 -14.27
N THR A 42 6.82 -26.36 -13.79
CA THR A 42 6.10 -27.51 -14.35
C THR A 42 4.60 -27.48 -14.02
N GLY A 43 3.81 -28.39 -14.61
CA GLY A 43 2.44 -28.63 -14.15
C GLY A 43 2.36 -29.01 -12.68
N VAL A 44 3.14 -30.02 -12.28
CA VAL A 44 3.15 -30.54 -10.90
C VAL A 44 3.59 -29.47 -9.89
N GLU A 45 4.65 -28.71 -10.18
CA GLU A 45 5.09 -27.61 -9.31
C GLU A 45 4.06 -26.49 -9.24
N ALA A 46 3.35 -26.19 -10.33
CA ALA A 46 2.26 -25.21 -10.32
C ALA A 46 1.11 -25.67 -9.42
N GLU A 47 0.75 -26.95 -9.45
CA GLU A 47 -0.27 -27.52 -8.56
C GLU A 47 0.14 -27.37 -7.10
N LEU A 48 1.37 -27.78 -6.76
CA LEU A 48 1.92 -27.63 -5.40
C LEU A 48 1.90 -26.17 -4.94
N LEU A 49 2.40 -25.25 -5.76
CA LEU A 49 2.43 -23.82 -5.43
C LEU A 49 1.03 -23.25 -5.16
N LEU A 50 0.04 -23.61 -6.00
CA LEU A 50 -1.33 -23.14 -5.84
C LEU A 50 -2.03 -23.75 -4.62
N LEU A 51 -1.76 -25.03 -4.32
CA LEU A 51 -2.32 -25.71 -3.16
C LEU A 51 -1.70 -25.24 -1.83
N GLU A 52 -0.39 -25.01 -1.81
CA GLU A 52 0.34 -24.58 -0.60
C GLU A 52 0.18 -23.09 -0.31
N ARG A 53 0.20 -22.24 -1.33
CA ARG A 53 0.31 -20.76 -1.17
C ARG A 53 -0.90 -19.99 -1.69
N GLY A 54 -1.77 -20.61 -2.47
CA GLY A 54 -2.96 -19.97 -3.04
C GLY A 54 -4.23 -20.22 -2.24
N TYR A 55 -5.33 -19.64 -2.72
CA TYR A 55 -6.70 -19.88 -2.28
C TYR A 55 -7.57 -20.21 -3.50
N ASP A 56 -8.83 -20.55 -3.32
CA ASP A 56 -9.74 -20.74 -4.44
C ASP A 56 -9.88 -19.44 -5.25
N GLY A 57 -9.74 -19.54 -6.58
CA GLY A 57 -9.60 -18.42 -7.51
C GLY A 57 -8.16 -17.92 -7.69
N SER A 58 -7.17 -18.51 -7.01
CA SER A 58 -5.75 -18.24 -7.28
C SER A 58 -5.32 -18.84 -8.62
N PHE A 59 -4.48 -18.12 -9.35
CA PHE A 59 -4.01 -18.58 -10.65
C PHE A 59 -2.57 -18.19 -10.95
N LEU A 60 -1.94 -18.94 -11.86
CA LEU A 60 -0.65 -18.59 -12.47
C LEU A 60 -0.61 -19.05 -13.92
N ALA A 61 0.14 -18.36 -14.78
CA ALA A 61 0.42 -18.81 -16.13
C ALA A 61 1.88 -19.27 -16.25
N ARG A 62 2.12 -20.26 -17.11
CA ARG A 62 3.45 -20.84 -17.34
C ARG A 62 3.58 -21.35 -18.78
N PRO A 63 4.79 -21.56 -19.31
CA PRO A 63 4.97 -22.25 -20.58
C PRO A 63 4.39 -23.68 -20.55
N SER A 64 3.90 -24.14 -21.70
CA SER A 64 3.43 -25.51 -21.87
C SER A 64 4.61 -26.45 -22.11
N ARG A 65 4.77 -27.47 -21.26
CA ARG A 65 5.76 -28.54 -21.46
C ARG A 65 5.32 -29.61 -22.46
N SER A 66 4.00 -29.78 -22.62
CA SER A 66 3.44 -30.78 -23.53
C SER A 66 3.32 -30.27 -24.97
N ASN A 67 3.28 -28.94 -25.17
CA ASN A 67 3.31 -28.34 -26.50
C ASN A 67 4.23 -27.09 -26.50
N PRO A 68 5.51 -27.23 -26.92
CA PRO A 68 6.46 -26.11 -26.96
C PRO A 68 5.93 -24.95 -27.83
N GLY A 69 5.98 -23.73 -27.28
CA GLY A 69 5.44 -22.52 -27.93
C GLY A 69 4.11 -22.05 -27.35
N ASP A 70 3.32 -22.97 -26.80
CA ASP A 70 2.07 -22.67 -26.10
C ASP A 70 2.29 -22.37 -24.61
N PHE A 71 1.22 -21.90 -23.95
CA PHE A 71 1.20 -21.61 -22.52
C PHE A 71 0.11 -22.42 -21.81
N THR A 72 0.15 -22.42 -20.49
CA THR A 72 -0.87 -23.05 -19.64
C THR A 72 -1.21 -22.11 -18.49
N LEU A 73 -2.50 -21.84 -18.31
CA LEU A 73 -3.07 -21.16 -17.16
C LEU A 73 -3.51 -22.20 -16.13
N SER A 74 -2.87 -22.21 -14.97
CA SER A 74 -3.20 -23.09 -13.85
C SER A 74 -4.05 -22.31 -12.85
N VAL A 75 -5.22 -22.82 -12.48
CA VAL A 75 -6.18 -22.14 -11.60
C VAL A 75 -6.62 -23.09 -10.48
N ARG A 76 -6.58 -22.61 -9.24
CA ARG A 76 -7.10 -23.33 -8.07
C ARG A 76 -8.60 -23.09 -7.91
N ARG A 77 -9.37 -24.15 -7.75
CA ARG A 77 -10.81 -24.12 -7.45
C ARG A 77 -11.20 -25.37 -6.69
N ASN A 78 -12.08 -25.24 -5.68
CA ASN A 78 -12.58 -26.36 -4.89
C ASN A 78 -11.46 -27.26 -4.32
N ASN A 79 -10.34 -26.64 -3.89
CA ASN A 79 -9.12 -27.34 -3.46
C ASN A 79 -8.46 -28.26 -4.52
N GLU A 80 -8.81 -28.12 -5.79
CA GLU A 80 -8.14 -28.77 -6.92
C GLU A 80 -7.53 -27.73 -7.85
N VAL A 81 -6.63 -28.16 -8.73
CA VAL A 81 -5.99 -27.29 -9.71
C VAL A 81 -6.37 -27.75 -11.11
N THR A 82 -6.88 -26.81 -11.91
CA THR A 82 -7.26 -27.04 -13.30
C THR A 82 -6.26 -26.35 -14.23
N HIS A 83 -5.85 -27.04 -15.29
CA HIS A 83 -4.90 -26.54 -16.29
C HIS A 83 -5.59 -26.25 -17.61
N ILE A 84 -5.55 -24.99 -18.04
CA ILE A 84 -6.18 -24.51 -19.25
C ILE A 84 -5.07 -24.16 -20.23
N LYS A 85 -5.08 -24.80 -21.41
CA LYS A 85 -4.08 -24.52 -22.44
C LYS A 85 -4.39 -23.20 -23.14
N ILE A 86 -3.34 -22.42 -23.36
CA ILE A 86 -3.37 -21.18 -24.15
C ILE A 86 -2.52 -21.44 -25.38
N GLN A 87 -3.12 -21.35 -26.54
CA GLN A 87 -2.42 -21.53 -27.79
C GLN A 87 -1.81 -20.19 -28.23
N ASN A 88 -0.57 -20.24 -28.73
CA ASN A 88 0.11 -19.09 -29.31
C ASN A 88 0.42 -19.39 -30.77
N THR A 89 -0.28 -18.71 -31.67
CA THR A 89 -0.12 -18.91 -33.12
C THR A 89 1.00 -18.05 -33.73
N GLY A 90 1.61 -17.17 -32.94
CA GLY A 90 2.53 -16.13 -33.40
C GLY A 90 1.85 -14.80 -33.70
N ASP A 91 0.53 -14.82 -34.00
CA ASP A 91 -0.27 -13.62 -34.27
C ASP A 91 -1.17 -13.21 -33.10
N PHE A 92 -1.63 -14.19 -32.32
CA PHE A 92 -2.52 -13.97 -31.16
C PHE A 92 -2.43 -15.13 -30.16
N TYR A 93 -2.91 -14.85 -28.95
CA TYR A 93 -3.12 -15.79 -27.86
C TYR A 93 -4.60 -16.12 -27.74
N ASP A 94 -4.96 -17.40 -27.69
CA ASP A 94 -6.34 -17.84 -27.50
C ASP A 94 -6.47 -19.05 -26.57
N LEU A 95 -7.63 -19.16 -25.93
CA LEU A 95 -8.03 -20.29 -25.11
C LEU A 95 -8.96 -21.18 -25.94
N TYR A 96 -8.39 -22.11 -26.71
CA TYR A 96 -9.09 -23.16 -27.48
C TYR A 96 -10.55 -22.84 -27.87
N GLY A 97 -10.74 -21.84 -28.75
CA GLY A 97 -12.05 -21.43 -29.27
C GLY A 97 -12.74 -20.26 -28.56
N GLY A 98 -12.07 -19.59 -27.62
CA GLY A 98 -12.51 -18.35 -26.99
C GLY A 98 -12.09 -17.06 -27.72
N GLU A 99 -12.07 -15.96 -26.98
CA GLU A 99 -11.59 -14.65 -27.45
C GLU A 99 -10.08 -14.66 -27.76
N LYS A 100 -9.63 -13.78 -28.66
CA LYS A 100 -8.24 -13.66 -29.12
C LYS A 100 -7.60 -12.40 -28.59
N PHE A 101 -6.34 -12.49 -28.12
CA PHE A 101 -5.62 -11.39 -27.47
C PHE A 101 -4.25 -11.17 -28.09
N ALA A 102 -3.75 -9.92 -28.08
CA ALA A 102 -2.45 -9.60 -28.65
C ALA A 102 -1.29 -9.98 -27.71
N THR A 103 -1.54 -9.95 -26.39
CA THR A 103 -0.56 -10.39 -25.38
C THR A 103 -1.19 -11.31 -24.34
N LEU A 104 -0.37 -12.15 -23.71
CA LEU A 104 -0.79 -12.97 -22.57
C LEU A 104 -1.30 -12.10 -21.41
N SER A 105 -0.77 -10.88 -21.25
CA SER A 105 -1.21 -9.94 -20.22
C SER A 105 -2.63 -9.41 -20.47
N GLU A 106 -2.96 -9.06 -21.72
CA GLU A 106 -4.31 -8.67 -22.10
C GLU A 106 -5.32 -9.80 -21.88
N LEU A 107 -4.94 -11.04 -22.23
CA LEU A 107 -5.77 -12.23 -21.99
C LEU A 107 -6.10 -12.37 -20.51
N VAL A 108 -5.08 -12.35 -19.63
CA VAL A 108 -5.30 -12.48 -18.19
C VAL A 108 -6.14 -11.32 -17.65
N GLN A 109 -5.82 -10.09 -18.03
CA GLN A 109 -6.56 -8.91 -17.59
C GLN A 109 -8.04 -8.99 -17.97
N TYR A 110 -8.36 -9.38 -19.21
CA TYR A 110 -9.72 -9.53 -19.67
C TYR A 110 -10.53 -10.51 -18.80
N TYR A 111 -10.00 -11.69 -18.50
CA TYR A 111 -10.71 -12.68 -17.69
C TYR A 111 -10.73 -12.36 -16.19
N MET A 112 -9.81 -11.52 -15.69
CA MET A 112 -9.90 -10.97 -14.34
C MET A 112 -11.01 -9.92 -14.22
N GLU A 113 -11.20 -9.09 -15.24
CA GLU A 113 -12.22 -8.03 -15.26
C GLU A 113 -13.62 -8.56 -15.61
N ASN A 114 -13.70 -9.67 -16.38
CA ASN A 114 -14.96 -10.25 -16.88
C ASN A 114 -15.23 -11.64 -16.28
N GLN A 115 -15.49 -11.68 -14.98
CA GLN A 115 -15.83 -12.92 -14.26
C GLN A 115 -17.05 -13.62 -14.88
N GLY A 116 -16.99 -14.94 -15.04
CA GLY A 116 -18.08 -15.74 -15.65
C GLY A 116 -17.93 -16.06 -17.14
N GLN A 117 -16.94 -15.48 -17.82
CA GLN A 117 -16.67 -15.73 -19.25
C GLN A 117 -15.72 -16.92 -19.49
N LEU A 118 -14.82 -17.22 -18.55
CA LEU A 118 -13.94 -18.38 -18.65
C LEU A 118 -14.69 -19.62 -18.16
N ARG A 119 -14.82 -20.63 -19.02
CA ARG A 119 -15.61 -21.85 -18.75
C ARG A 119 -14.87 -23.11 -19.15
N GLU A 120 -15.13 -24.18 -18.42
CA GLU A 120 -14.68 -25.52 -18.77
C GLU A 120 -15.64 -26.18 -19.79
N ARG A 121 -15.23 -27.31 -20.38
CA ARG A 121 -16.04 -28.10 -21.34
C ARG A 121 -17.37 -28.58 -20.77
N ASN A 122 -17.47 -28.77 -19.46
CA ASN A 122 -18.71 -29.13 -18.76
C ASN A 122 -19.63 -27.92 -18.48
N GLY A 123 -19.19 -26.69 -18.81
CA GLY A 123 -19.94 -25.44 -18.62
C GLY A 123 -19.68 -24.72 -17.30
N GLU A 124 -18.89 -25.30 -16.39
CA GLU A 124 -18.53 -24.68 -15.11
C GLU A 124 -17.68 -23.43 -15.31
N ILE A 125 -17.93 -22.42 -14.48
CA ILE A 125 -17.21 -21.14 -14.52
C ILE A 125 -15.87 -21.29 -13.80
N ILE A 126 -14.83 -20.70 -14.39
CA ILE A 126 -13.50 -20.58 -13.79
C ILE A 126 -13.25 -19.10 -13.52
N GLU A 127 -12.99 -18.76 -12.26
CA GLU A 127 -12.78 -17.38 -11.82
C GLU A 127 -11.29 -17.10 -11.61
N LEU A 128 -10.79 -16.02 -12.23
CA LEU A 128 -9.42 -15.53 -12.01
C LEU A 128 -9.46 -14.38 -11.02
N LYS A 129 -9.20 -14.66 -9.74
CA LYS A 129 -9.31 -13.66 -8.66
C LYS A 129 -7.94 -13.20 -8.17
N PHE A 130 -7.05 -14.14 -7.86
CA PHE A 130 -5.84 -13.84 -7.10
C PHE A 130 -4.59 -14.31 -7.87
N PRO A 131 -3.84 -13.42 -8.53
CA PRO A 131 -2.61 -13.82 -9.21
C PRO A 131 -1.58 -14.33 -8.19
N LEU A 132 -1.12 -15.58 -8.36
CA LEU A 132 -0.04 -16.14 -7.56
C LEU A 132 1.30 -15.69 -8.15
N ASN A 133 1.92 -14.71 -7.51
CA ASN A 133 3.12 -14.09 -8.03
C ASN A 133 4.35 -15.02 -7.97
N CYS A 134 5.11 -15.08 -9.06
CA CYS A 134 6.44 -15.68 -9.16
C CYS A 134 7.40 -14.92 -8.25
N ALA A 135 8.41 -15.63 -7.73
CA ALA A 135 9.47 -14.99 -6.98
C ALA A 135 10.28 -14.09 -7.92
N ASP A 136 10.63 -12.89 -7.46
CA ASP A 136 11.47 -11.99 -8.24
C ASP A 136 12.80 -12.70 -8.59
N PRO A 137 13.30 -12.57 -9.83
CA PRO A 137 14.56 -13.19 -10.26
C PRO A 137 15.78 -12.61 -9.53
N THR A 138 15.59 -11.52 -8.78
CA THR A 138 16.61 -10.86 -7.97
C THR A 138 15.96 -10.06 -6.84
N THR A 139 16.68 -9.86 -5.74
CA THR A 139 16.26 -9.01 -4.61
C THR A 139 16.70 -7.55 -4.77
N GLU A 140 17.38 -7.25 -5.87
CA GLU A 140 17.98 -5.95 -6.14
C GLU A 140 16.95 -4.84 -6.36
N ARG A 141 17.21 -3.67 -5.77
CA ARG A 141 16.27 -2.52 -5.79
C ARG A 141 16.02 -1.95 -7.19
N TRP A 142 16.92 -2.18 -8.16
CA TRP A 142 16.74 -1.71 -9.55
C TRP A 142 15.79 -2.59 -10.38
N PHE A 143 15.30 -3.69 -9.82
CA PHE A 143 14.30 -4.54 -10.47
C PHE A 143 12.88 -4.05 -10.15
N HIS A 144 12.08 -3.78 -11.19
CA HIS A 144 10.73 -3.23 -11.07
C HIS A 144 9.64 -4.27 -11.36
N GLY A 145 10.01 -5.51 -11.68
CA GLY A 145 9.08 -6.57 -12.08
C GLY A 145 8.26 -6.14 -13.29
N HIS A 146 6.94 -6.27 -13.18
CA HIS A 146 6.02 -5.84 -14.22
C HIS A 146 5.89 -4.31 -14.30
N LEU A 147 6.55 -3.72 -15.30
CA LEU A 147 6.48 -2.30 -15.63
C LEU A 147 6.48 -2.17 -17.16
N SER A 148 5.56 -1.41 -17.74
CA SER A 148 5.56 -1.22 -19.20
C SER A 148 6.73 -0.34 -19.65
N GLY A 149 7.11 -0.44 -20.93
CA GLY A 149 8.15 0.43 -21.51
C GLY A 149 7.81 1.92 -21.37
N LYS A 150 6.54 2.28 -21.62
CA LYS A 150 6.05 3.66 -21.54
C LYS A 150 6.08 4.20 -20.10
N GLU A 151 5.68 3.39 -19.12
CA GLU A 151 5.75 3.79 -17.71
C GLU A 151 7.19 3.92 -17.23
N ALA A 152 8.07 2.98 -17.61
CA ALA A 152 9.50 3.05 -17.32
C ALA A 152 10.12 4.33 -17.88
N GLU A 153 9.82 4.66 -19.14
CA GLU A 153 10.29 5.89 -19.78
C GLU A 153 9.84 7.13 -19.02
N LYS A 154 8.53 7.23 -18.71
CA LYS A 154 7.96 8.34 -17.95
C LYS A 154 8.64 8.49 -16.58
N LEU A 155 8.75 7.41 -15.81
CA LEU A 155 9.33 7.44 -14.45
C LEU A 155 10.79 7.89 -14.46
N ILE A 156 11.59 7.32 -15.37
CA ILE A 156 13.02 7.60 -15.47
C ILE A 156 13.27 9.02 -15.99
N LEU A 157 12.48 9.52 -16.94
CA LEU A 157 12.64 10.89 -17.45
C LEU A 157 12.22 11.94 -16.40
N GLU A 158 11.14 11.70 -15.66
CA GLU A 158 10.64 12.62 -14.62
C GLU A 158 11.55 12.68 -13.39
N LYS A 159 12.09 11.53 -12.95
CA LYS A 159 12.77 11.43 -11.64
C LYS A 159 14.22 10.94 -11.72
N GLY A 160 14.61 10.25 -12.79
CA GLY A 160 15.95 9.71 -12.99
C GLY A 160 16.95 10.78 -13.43
N LYS A 161 18.24 10.49 -13.27
CA LYS A 161 19.35 11.30 -13.81
C LYS A 161 19.94 10.61 -15.03
N ASN A 162 20.76 11.29 -15.82
CA ASN A 162 21.46 10.63 -16.94
C ASN A 162 22.27 9.43 -16.43
N GLY A 163 22.14 8.27 -17.10
CA GLY A 163 22.69 6.98 -16.67
C GLY A 163 21.89 6.26 -15.57
N SER A 164 20.69 6.77 -15.21
CA SER A 164 19.76 6.04 -14.35
C SER A 164 19.21 4.82 -15.10
N PHE A 165 19.19 3.66 -14.46
CA PHE A 165 18.71 2.43 -15.09
C PHE A 165 17.77 1.63 -14.20
N LEU A 166 16.88 0.87 -14.82
CA LEU A 166 16.06 -0.16 -14.17
C LEU A 166 15.94 -1.40 -15.05
N VAL A 167 15.61 -2.53 -14.43
CA VAL A 167 15.25 -3.77 -15.14
C VAL A 167 13.79 -4.09 -14.85
N ARG A 168 13.08 -4.51 -15.89
CA ARG A 168 11.66 -4.86 -15.86
C ARG A 168 11.40 -6.11 -16.70
N GLU A 169 10.26 -6.74 -16.52
CA GLU A 169 9.82 -7.85 -17.37
C GLU A 169 9.51 -7.38 -18.80
N SER A 170 9.73 -8.27 -19.77
CA SER A 170 9.35 -8.04 -21.16
C SER A 170 7.86 -8.36 -21.37
N GLN A 171 7.08 -7.35 -21.74
CA GLN A 171 5.67 -7.53 -22.11
C GLN A 171 5.50 -8.20 -23.48
N SER A 172 6.45 -7.99 -24.39
CA SER A 172 6.41 -8.57 -25.74
C SER A 172 6.87 -10.03 -25.80
N LYS A 173 7.72 -10.45 -24.86
CA LYS A 173 8.27 -11.82 -24.81
C LYS A 173 8.26 -12.32 -23.36
N PRO A 174 7.20 -13.00 -22.93
CA PRO A 174 7.10 -13.53 -21.56
C PRO A 174 8.31 -14.42 -21.21
N GLY A 175 8.91 -14.18 -20.05
CA GLY A 175 10.13 -14.86 -19.58
C GLY A 175 11.44 -14.10 -19.88
N ASP A 176 11.42 -13.17 -20.84
CA ASP A 176 12.53 -12.24 -21.07
C ASP A 176 12.37 -10.97 -20.21
N TYR A 177 13.44 -10.17 -20.15
CA TYR A 177 13.51 -8.93 -19.39
C TYR A 177 13.96 -7.77 -20.27
N VAL A 178 13.86 -6.54 -19.77
CA VAL A 178 14.31 -5.33 -20.46
C VAL A 178 15.07 -4.44 -19.49
N LEU A 179 16.30 -4.08 -19.86
CA LEU A 179 17.08 -3.04 -19.21
C LEU A 179 16.74 -1.69 -19.83
N SER A 180 16.14 -0.80 -19.04
CA SER A 180 15.75 0.55 -19.47
C SER A 180 16.71 1.56 -18.86
N VAL A 181 17.38 2.36 -19.69
CA VAL A 181 18.47 3.25 -19.28
C VAL A 181 18.22 4.66 -19.80
N ARG A 182 18.31 5.67 -18.93
CA ARG A 182 18.31 7.07 -19.35
C ARG A 182 19.61 7.41 -20.06
N THR A 183 19.50 7.76 -21.32
CA THR A 183 20.58 8.28 -22.15
C THR A 183 20.23 9.70 -22.55
N GLU A 184 20.75 10.67 -21.79
CA GLU A 184 20.44 12.10 -21.95
C GLU A 184 18.93 12.37 -21.78
N ASP A 185 18.25 12.72 -22.88
CA ASP A 185 16.84 13.09 -22.92
C ASP A 185 15.93 11.97 -23.45
N ARG A 186 16.47 10.76 -23.66
CA ARG A 186 15.71 9.58 -24.08
C ARG A 186 15.94 8.39 -23.14
N VAL A 187 15.13 7.36 -23.32
CA VAL A 187 15.32 6.07 -22.64
C VAL A 187 15.63 4.99 -23.67
N THR A 188 16.81 4.39 -23.54
CA THR A 188 17.20 3.22 -24.33
C THR A 188 16.68 1.96 -23.66
N HIS A 189 16.02 1.09 -24.41
CA HIS A 189 15.54 -0.21 -23.95
C HIS A 189 16.37 -1.34 -24.57
N VAL A 190 17.07 -2.11 -23.74
CA VAL A 190 17.88 -3.25 -24.15
C VAL A 190 17.17 -4.54 -23.72
N MET A 191 16.88 -5.41 -24.68
CA MET A 191 16.28 -6.72 -24.41
C MET A 191 17.29 -7.63 -23.70
N ILE A 192 16.88 -8.25 -22.61
CA ILE A 192 17.61 -9.29 -21.90
C ILE A 192 16.87 -10.60 -22.12
N ARG A 193 17.48 -11.53 -22.85
CA ARG A 193 16.93 -12.85 -23.12
C ARG A 193 17.24 -13.81 -21.98
N CYS A 194 16.28 -14.63 -21.60
CA CYS A 194 16.49 -15.74 -20.66
C CYS A 194 16.40 -17.08 -21.40
N GLN A 195 17.55 -17.73 -21.62
CA GLN A 195 17.64 -19.01 -22.33
C GLN A 195 18.47 -20.00 -21.51
N ASP A 196 17.96 -21.22 -21.30
CA ASP A 196 18.63 -22.26 -20.51
C ASP A 196 19.06 -21.79 -19.11
N ASN A 197 18.21 -21.01 -18.44
CA ASN A 197 18.49 -20.36 -17.14
C ASN A 197 19.72 -19.43 -17.15
N LYS A 198 20.09 -18.90 -18.32
CA LYS A 198 21.13 -17.88 -18.47
C LYS A 198 20.59 -16.62 -19.14
N TYR A 199 21.23 -15.50 -18.84
CA TYR A 199 20.83 -14.18 -19.28
C TYR A 199 21.84 -13.59 -20.26
N ASP A 200 21.37 -13.00 -21.35
CA ASP A 200 22.21 -12.27 -22.32
C ASP A 200 21.43 -11.13 -23.00
N VAL A 201 22.11 -10.22 -23.70
CA VAL A 201 21.49 -9.02 -24.32
C VAL A 201 21.38 -9.09 -25.85
N GLY A 202 21.41 -10.29 -26.45
CA GLY A 202 21.39 -10.45 -27.91
C GLY A 202 22.65 -11.12 -28.48
N GLY A 203 23.75 -11.16 -27.72
CA GLY A 203 25.02 -11.77 -28.08
C GLY A 203 26.09 -11.53 -27.00
N GLY A 204 27.26 -12.16 -27.18
CA GLY A 204 28.38 -12.06 -26.23
C GLY A 204 28.28 -13.05 -25.06
N GLU A 205 28.75 -12.60 -23.89
CA GLU A 205 28.78 -13.37 -22.64
C GLU A 205 27.36 -13.73 -22.15
N LYS A 206 27.22 -14.91 -21.54
CA LYS A 206 25.99 -15.39 -20.90
C LYS A 206 26.18 -15.44 -19.39
N PHE A 207 25.23 -14.90 -18.63
CA PHE A 207 25.31 -14.75 -17.17
C PHE A 207 24.36 -15.69 -16.44
N HIS A 208 24.66 -16.08 -15.20
CA HIS A 208 23.80 -16.97 -14.41
C HIS A 208 22.72 -16.22 -13.63
N SER A 209 22.86 -14.90 -13.48
CA SER A 209 21.87 -14.03 -12.85
C SER A 209 21.78 -12.67 -13.54
N LEU A 210 20.63 -12.00 -13.38
CA LEU A 210 20.47 -10.60 -13.78
C LEU A 210 21.47 -9.69 -13.06
N THR A 211 21.81 -10.00 -11.80
CA THR A 211 22.79 -9.22 -11.02
C THR A 211 24.18 -9.28 -11.64
N GLU A 212 24.65 -10.47 -12.02
CA GLU A 212 25.93 -10.63 -12.73
C GLU A 212 25.95 -9.86 -14.05
N LEU A 213 24.86 -9.96 -14.83
CA LEU A 213 24.71 -9.23 -16.09
C LEU A 213 24.83 -7.72 -15.88
N ILE A 214 24.12 -7.17 -14.89
CA ILE A 214 24.14 -5.73 -14.61
C ILE A 214 25.51 -5.27 -14.11
N GLU A 215 26.17 -6.03 -13.23
CA GLU A 215 27.52 -5.69 -12.75
C GLU A 215 28.57 -5.73 -13.87
N PHE A 216 28.43 -6.66 -14.81
CA PHE A 216 29.26 -6.69 -16.01
C PHE A 216 29.08 -5.44 -16.87
N TYR A 217 27.83 -5.06 -17.19
CA TYR A 217 27.53 -3.91 -18.06
C TYR A 217 27.69 -2.55 -17.37
N LYS A 218 27.76 -2.49 -16.03
CA LYS A 218 28.26 -1.32 -15.30
C LYS A 218 29.73 -1.03 -15.59
N LYS A 219 30.55 -2.09 -15.65
CA LYS A 219 32.00 -1.98 -15.92
C LYS A 219 32.32 -1.90 -17.41
N ASN A 220 31.47 -2.51 -18.25
CA ASN A 220 31.64 -2.59 -19.70
C ASN A 220 30.42 -1.96 -20.39
N PRO A 221 30.36 -0.63 -20.57
CA PRO A 221 29.19 0.04 -21.15
C PRO A 221 28.86 -0.47 -22.55
N MET A 222 27.57 -0.64 -22.85
CA MET A 222 27.11 -1.00 -24.19
C MET A 222 27.19 0.21 -25.12
N VAL A 223 27.32 -0.04 -26.42
CA VAL A 223 27.33 1.00 -27.46
C VAL A 223 26.25 0.67 -28.48
N GLU A 224 25.31 1.60 -28.69
CA GLU A 224 24.31 1.46 -29.75
C GLU A 224 24.95 1.58 -31.14
N THR A 225 24.27 1.07 -32.17
CA THR A 225 24.66 1.28 -33.58
C THR A 225 24.73 2.77 -33.95
N SER A 226 23.99 3.62 -33.23
CA SER A 226 24.03 5.07 -33.35
C SER A 226 25.34 5.71 -32.84
N GLY A 227 26.18 4.95 -32.14
CA GLY A 227 27.39 5.41 -31.45
C GLY A 227 27.15 5.87 -30.01
N THR A 228 25.89 5.91 -29.54
CA THR A 228 25.54 6.32 -28.17
C THR A 228 26.04 5.28 -27.16
N VAL A 229 26.79 5.72 -26.14
CA VAL A 229 27.27 4.85 -25.06
C VAL A 229 26.23 4.76 -23.94
N VAL A 230 25.69 3.57 -23.72
CA VAL A 230 24.72 3.27 -22.67
C VAL A 230 25.47 2.95 -21.37
N ARG A 231 25.58 3.95 -20.49
CA ARG A 231 26.27 3.82 -19.20
C ARG A 231 25.30 3.58 -18.04
N LEU A 232 25.48 2.48 -17.32
CA LEU A 232 24.74 2.18 -16.09
C LEU A 232 25.42 2.88 -14.92
N ARG A 233 24.98 4.09 -14.59
CA ARG A 233 25.62 4.91 -13.54
C ARG A 233 25.00 4.71 -12.17
N GLN A 234 23.68 4.84 -12.09
CA GLN A 234 22.96 4.68 -10.82
C GLN A 234 21.66 3.91 -11.01
N PRO A 235 21.31 3.02 -10.07
CA PRO A 235 20.03 2.32 -10.12
C PRO A 235 18.88 3.32 -9.91
N PHE A 236 17.79 3.12 -10.64
CA PHE A 236 16.50 3.74 -10.38
C PHE A 236 15.70 2.74 -9.53
N ASN A 237 15.64 2.96 -8.22
CA ASN A 237 15.15 1.97 -7.27
C ASN A 237 13.62 1.88 -7.24
N ALA A 238 13.08 0.65 -7.15
CA ALA A 238 11.68 0.34 -6.93
C ALA A 238 11.36 0.23 -5.44
N THR A 239 10.26 0.84 -5.01
CA THR A 239 9.67 0.62 -3.68
C THR A 239 8.59 -0.47 -3.69
N ARG A 240 8.12 -0.87 -4.88
CA ARG A 240 7.24 -2.04 -5.07
C ARG A 240 8.01 -3.32 -4.78
N ILE A 241 7.37 -4.25 -4.08
CA ILE A 241 7.90 -5.58 -3.74
C ILE A 241 6.79 -6.62 -3.72
N ASN A 242 7.17 -7.88 -3.94
CA ASN A 242 6.33 -9.02 -3.60
C ASN A 242 6.34 -9.22 -2.07
N ALA A 243 5.17 -9.45 -1.47
CA ALA A 243 5.03 -9.69 -0.03
C ALA A 243 5.90 -10.87 0.45
N SER A 244 6.03 -11.95 -0.34
CA SER A 244 6.89 -13.09 0.03
C SER A 244 8.38 -12.74 0.03
N GLY A 245 8.77 -11.62 -0.58
CA GLY A 245 10.15 -11.13 -0.63
C GLY A 245 10.48 -10.08 0.44
N ILE A 246 9.57 -9.78 1.37
CA ILE A 246 9.74 -8.69 2.33
C ILE A 246 11.00 -8.85 3.18
N ASP A 247 11.32 -10.06 3.65
CA ASP A 247 12.51 -10.32 4.47
C ASP A 247 13.82 -10.03 3.72
N HIS A 248 13.82 -10.27 2.41
CA HIS A 248 14.96 -9.91 1.56
C HIS A 248 15.06 -8.40 1.40
N ARG A 249 13.94 -7.72 1.14
CA ARG A 249 13.92 -6.25 1.03
C ARG A 249 14.37 -5.58 2.32
N VAL A 250 13.93 -6.05 3.48
CA VAL A 250 14.35 -5.52 4.79
C VAL A 250 15.87 -5.65 4.94
N ARG A 251 16.45 -6.82 4.62
CA ARG A 251 17.91 -7.02 4.64
C ARG A 251 18.64 -6.07 3.68
N GLU A 252 18.13 -5.88 2.47
CA GLU A 252 18.69 -4.90 1.51
C GLU A 252 18.69 -3.47 2.07
N LEU A 253 17.57 -3.03 2.68
CA LEU A 253 17.45 -1.67 3.23
C LEU A 253 18.27 -1.45 4.51
N GLN A 254 18.66 -2.53 5.20
CA GLN A 254 19.56 -2.49 6.35
C GLN A 254 21.04 -2.36 5.97
N LYS A 255 21.43 -2.71 4.73
CA LYS A 255 22.83 -2.62 4.29
C LYS A 255 23.35 -1.20 4.44
N GLU A 256 24.61 -1.08 4.86
CA GLU A 256 25.30 0.20 4.98
C GLU A 256 25.62 0.76 3.59
N ASN A 257 25.46 2.08 3.42
CA ASN A 257 25.93 2.78 2.23
C ASN A 257 27.21 3.53 2.58
N SER A 258 28.20 3.49 1.70
CA SER A 258 29.55 4.05 1.91
C SER A 258 29.62 5.55 2.32
N GLN A 259 28.49 6.28 2.26
CA GLN A 259 28.37 7.68 2.65
C GLN A 259 27.66 7.89 4.01
N TRP A 260 27.00 6.88 4.60
CA TRP A 260 26.21 7.03 5.82
C TRP A 260 26.20 5.75 6.67
N SER A 261 26.50 5.84 7.97
CA SER A 261 26.49 4.69 8.87
C SER A 261 25.06 4.26 9.24
N GLY A 262 24.71 2.99 9.01
CA GLY A 262 23.50 2.31 9.50
C GLY A 262 22.14 2.83 8.98
N LYS A 263 21.31 1.93 8.42
CA LYS A 263 19.93 2.20 7.91
C LYS A 263 19.85 3.13 6.68
N ALA A 264 20.90 3.18 5.87
CA ALA A 264 20.95 4.06 4.70
C ALA A 264 19.76 3.84 3.74
N GLY A 265 19.39 2.58 3.44
CA GLY A 265 18.29 2.28 2.51
C GLY A 265 16.92 2.71 3.04
N PHE A 266 16.58 2.40 4.29
CA PHE A 266 15.33 2.86 4.92
C PHE A 266 15.24 4.38 4.98
N TRP A 267 16.35 5.03 5.37
CA TRP A 267 16.39 6.48 5.46
C TRP A 267 16.25 7.13 4.07
N GLU A 268 16.95 6.63 3.05
CA GLU A 268 16.81 7.08 1.66
C GLU A 268 15.36 7.01 1.17
N GLU A 269 14.66 5.90 1.41
CA GLU A 269 13.26 5.73 0.99
C GLU A 269 12.32 6.65 1.78
N PHE A 270 12.54 6.79 3.08
CA PHE A 270 11.77 7.71 3.92
C PHE A 270 11.97 9.17 3.51
N GLU A 271 13.20 9.63 3.30
CA GLU A 271 13.49 11.00 2.83
C GLU A 271 12.92 11.26 1.43
N SER A 272 12.96 10.26 0.54
CA SER A 272 12.33 10.35 -0.79
C SER A 272 10.81 10.55 -0.68
N LEU A 273 10.16 9.95 0.32
CA LEU A 273 8.75 10.20 0.63
C LEU A 273 8.56 11.63 1.18
N GLN A 274 9.40 12.07 2.13
CA GLN A 274 9.32 13.42 2.70
C GLN A 274 9.46 14.53 1.64
N GLN A 275 10.32 14.34 0.64
CA GLN A 275 10.47 15.29 -0.47
C GLN A 275 9.18 15.46 -1.30
N GLN A 276 8.27 14.49 -1.27
CA GLN A 276 7.00 14.56 -1.97
C GLN A 276 5.94 15.37 -1.19
N GLU A 277 6.15 15.70 0.08
CA GLU A 277 5.21 16.50 0.89
C GLU A 277 4.84 17.83 0.22
N CYS A 278 5.78 18.45 -0.53
CA CYS A 278 5.55 19.69 -1.26
C CYS A 278 4.44 19.56 -2.33
N LYS A 279 4.13 18.34 -2.79
CA LYS A 279 3.04 18.05 -3.74
C LYS A 279 1.69 17.90 -3.04
N HIS A 280 1.68 17.80 -1.71
CA HIS A 280 0.49 17.53 -0.90
C HIS A 280 0.11 18.73 -0.01
N LEU A 281 0.34 19.95 -0.50
CA LEU A 281 -0.07 21.19 0.16
C LEU A 281 -1.58 21.45 -0.04
N PHE A 282 -2.40 20.61 0.60
CA PHE A 282 -3.85 20.78 0.58
C PHE A 282 -4.33 21.82 1.59
N SER A 283 -5.52 22.39 1.31
CA SER A 283 -6.17 23.37 2.16
C SER A 283 -6.55 22.78 3.53
N ARG A 284 -6.37 23.58 4.58
CA ARG A 284 -6.68 23.27 6.00
C ARG A 284 -7.38 24.47 6.67
N LYS A 285 -8.14 25.25 5.89
CA LYS A 285 -8.69 26.54 6.31
C LYS A 285 -9.71 26.37 7.42
N GLU A 286 -10.47 25.28 7.41
CA GLU A 286 -11.52 25.03 8.39
C GLU A 286 -10.94 24.87 9.80
N GLY A 287 -9.80 24.16 9.93
CA GLY A 287 -9.08 24.04 11.20
C GLY A 287 -8.38 25.32 11.66
N GLN A 288 -8.16 26.29 10.76
CA GLN A 288 -7.52 27.58 11.08
C GLN A 288 -8.51 28.64 11.57
N ARG A 289 -9.82 28.41 11.39
CA ARG A 289 -10.89 29.31 11.83
C ARG A 289 -10.75 29.64 13.32
N PRO A 290 -10.95 30.89 13.76
CA PRO A 290 -10.81 31.29 15.15
C PRO A 290 -11.59 30.40 16.12
N GLU A 291 -12.81 30.00 15.74
CA GLU A 291 -13.74 29.22 16.54
C GLU A 291 -13.27 27.76 16.74
N ASN A 292 -12.48 27.23 15.80
CA ASN A 292 -11.98 25.86 15.81
C ASN A 292 -10.61 25.72 16.48
N ARG A 293 -9.92 26.84 16.81
CA ARG A 293 -8.54 26.82 17.32
C ARG A 293 -8.39 26.02 18.62
N ASN A 294 -9.36 26.13 19.53
CA ASN A 294 -9.38 25.41 20.81
C ASN A 294 -9.86 23.95 20.67
N LYS A 295 -10.36 23.54 19.49
CA LYS A 295 -10.69 22.15 19.17
C LYS A 295 -9.48 21.37 18.63
N ASN A 296 -8.33 22.03 18.43
CA ASN A 296 -7.09 21.42 17.95
C ASN A 296 -6.10 21.20 19.09
N ARG A 297 -5.67 19.95 19.31
CA ARG A 297 -4.64 19.65 20.31
C ARG A 297 -3.30 20.31 19.99
N TYR A 298 -2.97 20.39 18.70
CA TYR A 298 -1.77 21.07 18.21
C TYR A 298 -2.17 22.10 17.16
N LYS A 299 -1.78 23.36 17.37
CA LYS A 299 -2.14 24.51 16.52
C LYS A 299 -1.86 24.29 15.02
N ASN A 300 -0.81 23.54 14.69
CA ASN A 300 -0.32 23.38 13.32
C ASN A 300 -0.67 22.01 12.71
N ILE A 301 -1.33 21.12 13.45
CA ILE A 301 -1.76 19.80 12.96
C ILE A 301 -3.26 19.86 12.78
N LEU A 302 -3.68 20.08 11.55
CA LEU A 302 -5.06 20.40 11.17
C LEU A 302 -5.52 19.44 10.08
N PRO A 303 -6.82 19.07 10.07
CA PRO A 303 -7.35 18.17 9.06
C PRO A 303 -7.40 18.85 7.69
N PHE A 304 -7.19 18.07 6.63
CA PHE A 304 -7.39 18.57 5.27
C PHE A 304 -8.88 18.81 5.00
N ASP A 305 -9.21 19.96 4.39
CA ASP A 305 -10.62 20.38 4.21
C ASP A 305 -11.43 19.41 3.34
N HIS A 306 -10.78 18.75 2.37
CA HIS A 306 -11.45 17.88 1.39
C HIS A 306 -11.78 16.47 1.91
N THR A 307 -11.09 16.00 2.95
CA THR A 307 -11.36 14.71 3.60
C THR A 307 -11.76 14.85 5.06
N ARG A 308 -11.94 16.08 5.59
CA ARG A 308 -12.31 16.25 7.00
C ARG A 308 -13.66 15.62 7.28
N VAL A 309 -13.80 15.09 8.48
CA VAL A 309 -15.11 14.72 9.01
C VAL A 309 -15.91 15.99 9.29
N LYS A 310 -17.17 16.01 8.87
CA LYS A 310 -18.14 17.07 9.20
C LYS A 310 -19.16 16.51 10.16
N LEU A 311 -19.34 17.15 11.31
CA LEU A 311 -20.39 16.77 12.26
C LEU A 311 -21.75 17.20 11.70
N LYS A 312 -22.71 16.28 11.70
CA LYS A 312 -24.09 16.51 11.26
C LYS A 312 -24.98 16.89 12.43
N ASP A 313 -26.17 17.41 12.13
CA ASP A 313 -27.22 17.74 13.11
C ASP A 313 -26.76 18.71 14.20
N THR A 314 -25.83 19.60 13.84
CA THR A 314 -25.28 20.67 14.69
C THR A 314 -26.02 21.99 14.44
N ASP A 315 -25.95 22.94 15.37
CA ASP A 315 -26.57 24.26 15.20
C ASP A 315 -25.91 25.01 14.02
N PRO A 316 -26.64 25.29 12.93
CA PRO A 316 -26.10 26.01 11.77
C PRO A 316 -25.70 27.44 12.09
N ASN A 317 -26.23 28.02 13.18
CA ASN A 317 -25.93 29.38 13.62
C ASN A 317 -24.68 29.45 14.51
N GLU A 318 -24.17 28.32 15.00
CA GLU A 318 -22.94 28.26 15.79
C GLU A 318 -21.73 28.01 14.87
N PRO A 319 -20.87 29.01 14.62
CA PRO A 319 -19.75 28.83 13.71
C PRO A 319 -18.74 27.81 14.26
N GLY A 320 -18.38 26.80 13.47
CA GLY A 320 -17.47 25.73 13.88
C GLY A 320 -18.13 24.57 14.64
N SER A 321 -19.47 24.56 14.72
CA SER A 321 -20.22 23.43 15.29
C SER A 321 -20.03 22.13 14.48
N ASP A 322 -19.82 22.23 13.16
CA ASP A 322 -19.57 21.09 12.27
C ASP A 322 -18.13 20.53 12.32
N TYR A 323 -17.25 21.10 13.16
CA TYR A 323 -15.82 20.82 13.15
C TYR A 323 -15.39 19.79 14.19
N ILE A 324 -14.62 18.81 13.71
CA ILE A 324 -13.76 17.95 14.52
C ILE A 324 -12.42 17.75 13.80
N ASN A 325 -11.32 17.66 14.54
CA ASN A 325 -9.99 17.39 13.98
C ASN A 325 -9.85 15.90 13.62
N ALA A 326 -10.45 15.52 12.50
CA ALA A 326 -10.45 14.15 11.98
C ALA A 326 -10.55 14.14 10.44
N ASN A 327 -9.98 13.12 9.81
CA ASN A 327 -10.06 12.88 8.36
C ASN A 327 -10.51 11.45 8.05
N TYR A 328 -11.30 11.28 7.00
CA TYR A 328 -11.50 9.97 6.39
C TYR A 328 -10.22 9.53 5.68
N ILE A 329 -9.81 8.29 5.91
CA ILE A 329 -8.73 7.63 5.19
C ILE A 329 -9.34 6.44 4.45
N LYS A 330 -9.12 6.40 3.14
CA LYS A 330 -9.60 5.34 2.25
C LYS A 330 -8.43 4.86 1.41
N CYS A 331 -8.37 3.56 1.18
CA CYS A 331 -7.48 2.99 0.19
C CYS A 331 -8.35 2.58 -1.00
N ASP A 332 -8.16 3.23 -2.14
CA ASP A 332 -8.94 2.92 -3.36
C ASP A 332 -8.68 1.48 -3.86
N ASP A 333 -7.53 0.90 -3.47
CA ASP A 333 -7.10 -0.45 -3.84
C ASP A 333 -7.40 -1.51 -2.75
N ASP A 334 -8.10 -1.17 -1.66
CA ASP A 334 -8.46 -2.16 -0.63
C ASP A 334 -9.63 -3.04 -1.12
N PRO A 335 -9.42 -4.36 -1.33
CA PRO A 335 -10.48 -5.26 -1.79
C PRO A 335 -11.64 -5.37 -0.80
N ASN A 336 -11.42 -5.04 0.49
CA ASN A 336 -12.46 -5.04 1.51
C ASN A 336 -13.18 -3.69 1.63
N GLY A 337 -12.72 -2.67 0.89
CA GLY A 337 -13.30 -1.33 0.90
C GLY A 337 -13.32 -0.67 2.29
N ARG A 338 -12.36 -1.00 3.17
CA ARG A 338 -12.33 -0.47 4.53
C ARG A 338 -12.11 1.03 4.50
N VAL A 339 -12.81 1.68 5.41
CA VAL A 339 -12.70 3.13 5.63
C VAL A 339 -12.26 3.34 7.06
N TYR A 340 -11.29 4.23 7.24
CA TYR A 340 -10.85 4.65 8.56
C TYR A 340 -11.23 6.11 8.80
N ILE A 341 -11.33 6.47 10.07
CA ILE A 341 -11.27 7.86 10.49
C ILE A 341 -10.02 8.02 11.35
N ALA A 342 -9.06 8.79 10.86
CA ALA A 342 -7.90 9.20 11.63
C ALA A 342 -8.25 10.49 12.40
N THR A 343 -8.11 10.48 13.73
CA THR A 343 -8.42 11.64 14.57
C THR A 343 -7.38 11.87 15.66
N GLN A 344 -7.35 13.07 16.23
CA GLN A 344 -6.50 13.40 17.39
C GLN A 344 -7.05 12.78 18.69
N GLY A 345 -6.22 12.71 19.72
CA GLY A 345 -6.67 12.35 21.06
C GLY A 345 -7.58 13.45 21.64
N CYS A 346 -8.76 13.08 22.15
CA CYS A 346 -9.80 13.99 22.61
C CYS A 346 -9.27 15.05 23.59
N LEU A 347 -9.65 16.30 23.41
CA LEU A 347 -9.53 17.34 24.43
C LEU A 347 -10.80 17.32 25.31
N PRO A 348 -10.76 17.86 26.53
CA PRO A 348 -11.96 17.93 27.38
C PRO A 348 -13.17 18.56 26.67
N ASN A 349 -12.94 19.62 25.88
CA ASN A 349 -13.97 20.33 25.12
C ASN A 349 -14.34 19.69 23.77
N THR A 350 -13.74 18.55 23.40
CA THR A 350 -14.06 17.85 22.13
C THR A 350 -14.56 16.42 22.38
N VAL A 351 -14.81 16.02 23.63
CA VAL A 351 -15.34 14.69 23.95
C VAL A 351 -16.74 14.49 23.36
N LEU A 352 -17.59 15.52 23.43
CA LEU A 352 -18.94 15.50 22.86
C LEU A 352 -18.89 15.43 21.32
N ASP A 353 -18.03 16.23 20.69
CA ASP A 353 -17.78 16.18 19.24
C ASP A 353 -17.31 14.78 18.80
N PHE A 354 -16.45 14.14 19.58
CA PHE A 354 -15.97 12.78 19.33
C PHE A 354 -17.11 11.77 19.34
N TRP A 355 -17.96 11.76 20.37
CA TRP A 355 -19.10 10.83 20.43
C TRP A 355 -20.14 11.09 19.35
N THR A 356 -20.38 12.35 18.98
CA THR A 356 -21.21 12.72 17.84
C THR A 356 -20.65 12.10 16.55
N MET A 357 -19.33 12.19 16.34
CA MET A 357 -18.66 11.55 15.21
C MET A 357 -18.80 10.03 15.21
N ILE A 358 -18.61 9.36 16.36
CA ILE A 358 -18.76 7.90 16.48
C ILE A 358 -20.19 7.48 16.11
N TRP A 359 -21.19 8.17 16.68
CA TRP A 359 -22.60 7.83 16.49
C TRP A 359 -23.06 8.00 15.04
N GLN A 360 -22.77 9.15 14.43
CA GLN A 360 -23.25 9.47 13.06
C GLN A 360 -22.64 8.57 11.97
N HIS A 361 -21.49 7.95 12.25
CA HIS A 361 -20.80 7.06 11.31
C HIS A 361 -21.12 5.59 11.52
N ASN A 362 -21.94 5.25 12.52
CA ASN A 362 -22.19 3.87 12.89
C ASN A 362 -20.87 3.10 13.18
N THR A 363 -19.88 3.78 13.77
CA THR A 363 -18.59 3.17 14.10
C THR A 363 -18.78 2.10 15.18
N ARG A 364 -18.22 0.91 14.93
CA ARG A 364 -18.27 -0.23 15.88
C ARG A 364 -16.94 -0.54 16.54
N VAL A 365 -15.84 -0.01 16.01
CA VAL A 365 -14.48 -0.27 16.52
C VAL A 365 -13.72 1.05 16.66
N ILE A 366 -13.19 1.29 17.85
CA ILE A 366 -12.33 2.43 18.17
C ILE A 366 -10.95 1.89 18.57
N VAL A 367 -9.90 2.38 17.93
CA VAL A 367 -8.50 2.02 18.19
C VAL A 367 -7.76 3.22 18.76
N MET A 368 -7.37 3.14 20.03
CA MET A 368 -6.61 4.14 20.77
C MET A 368 -5.16 3.66 20.95
N THR A 369 -4.20 4.34 20.33
CA THR A 369 -2.77 3.95 20.30
C THR A 369 -1.89 4.83 21.21
N THR A 370 -2.44 5.34 22.31
CA THR A 370 -1.73 6.18 23.28
C THR A 370 -2.26 5.95 24.68
N LYS A 371 -1.42 6.13 25.70
CA LYS A 371 -1.90 6.29 27.08
C LYS A 371 -2.57 7.65 27.24
N GLU A 372 -3.41 7.83 28.26
CA GLU A 372 -4.05 9.13 28.57
C GLU A 372 -2.98 10.21 28.86
N THR A 373 -1.95 9.82 29.61
CA THR A 373 -0.80 10.67 29.95
C THR A 373 0.50 9.92 29.68
N GLU A 374 1.46 10.58 29.05
CA GLU A 374 2.81 10.07 28.80
C GLU A 374 3.81 11.13 29.27
N ARG A 375 4.76 10.75 30.15
CA ARG A 375 5.76 11.66 30.75
C ARG A 375 5.15 12.93 31.36
N GLY A 376 4.02 12.78 32.04
CA GLY A 376 3.29 13.89 32.67
C GLY A 376 2.60 14.84 31.69
N LYS A 377 2.57 14.53 30.38
CA LYS A 377 1.83 15.31 29.37
C LYS A 377 0.56 14.59 28.96
N ASN A 378 -0.56 15.29 29.01
CA ASN A 378 -1.84 14.76 28.53
C ASN A 378 -1.78 14.52 27.01
N LYS A 379 -2.09 13.30 26.60
CA LYS A 379 -2.15 12.87 25.20
C LYS A 379 -3.58 12.70 24.71
N CYS A 380 -4.48 12.29 25.59
CA CYS A 380 -5.90 12.11 25.33
C CYS A 380 -6.66 12.29 26.65
N ALA A 381 -7.72 13.10 26.65
CA ALA A 381 -8.70 13.09 27.73
C ALA A 381 -9.49 11.79 27.68
N ARG A 382 -9.89 11.28 28.84
CA ARG A 382 -10.80 10.14 28.94
C ARG A 382 -12.18 10.52 28.39
N TYR A 383 -12.74 9.67 27.55
CA TYR A 383 -14.06 9.83 26.92
C TYR A 383 -14.97 8.61 27.14
N TRP A 384 -14.60 7.72 28.06
CA TRP A 384 -15.37 6.53 28.42
C TRP A 384 -15.52 6.47 29.95
N PRO A 385 -16.62 5.89 30.47
CA PRO A 385 -16.79 5.71 31.91
C PRO A 385 -15.97 4.50 32.43
N ASP A 386 -15.81 4.41 33.74
CA ASP A 386 -15.21 3.22 34.36
C ASP A 386 -16.13 1.99 34.20
N GLU A 387 -15.57 0.79 34.39
CA GLU A 387 -16.31 -0.47 34.21
C GLU A 387 -17.53 -0.55 35.14
N GLY A 388 -18.69 -0.87 34.58
CA GLY A 388 -19.96 -0.90 35.30
C GLY A 388 -20.62 0.47 35.47
N GLU A 389 -20.02 1.55 34.98
CA GLU A 389 -20.58 2.90 35.05
C GLU A 389 -21.17 3.37 33.71
N THR A 390 -22.07 4.36 33.80
CA THR A 390 -22.66 5.05 32.65
C THR A 390 -22.29 6.53 32.71
N ALA A 391 -21.91 7.10 31.57
CA ALA A 391 -21.71 8.54 31.40
C ALA A 391 -22.52 9.06 30.21
N GLU A 392 -23.01 10.30 30.33
CA GLU A 392 -23.75 10.98 29.27
C GLU A 392 -22.83 11.94 28.50
N TYR A 393 -22.85 11.84 27.17
CA TYR A 393 -22.06 12.65 26.26
C TYR A 393 -22.97 13.26 25.20
N GLY A 394 -23.70 14.31 25.57
CA GLY A 394 -24.64 14.98 24.67
C GLY A 394 -25.78 14.06 24.27
N ILE A 395 -25.82 13.67 23.00
CA ILE A 395 -26.90 12.86 22.41
C ILE A 395 -26.83 11.37 22.77
N VAL A 396 -25.75 10.89 23.38
CA VAL A 396 -25.57 9.47 23.72
C VAL A 396 -25.27 9.25 25.19
N LYS A 397 -25.77 8.14 25.72
CA LYS A 397 -25.32 7.54 26.97
C LYS A 397 -24.41 6.36 26.67
N VAL A 398 -23.26 6.32 27.32
CA VAL A 398 -22.25 5.28 27.13
C VAL A 398 -22.15 4.50 28.44
N PHE A 399 -22.41 3.21 28.39
CA PHE A 399 -22.21 2.27 29.49
C PHE A 399 -21.01 1.39 29.17
N ASN A 400 -20.06 1.27 30.10
CA ASN A 400 -18.92 0.37 29.95
C ASN A 400 -19.26 -0.99 30.55
N ALA A 401 -19.66 -1.93 29.69
CA ALA A 401 -20.23 -3.20 30.11
C ALA A 401 -19.17 -4.20 30.61
N SER A 402 -17.97 -4.17 30.05
CA SER A 402 -16.87 -5.02 30.47
C SER A 402 -15.52 -4.48 30.03
N GLN A 403 -14.48 -4.81 30.78
CA GLN A 403 -13.10 -4.49 30.46
C GLN A 403 -12.21 -5.74 30.58
N THR A 404 -11.52 -6.10 29.51
CA THR A 404 -10.52 -7.20 29.50
C THR A 404 -9.16 -6.63 29.13
N SER A 405 -8.11 -6.99 29.87
CA SER A 405 -6.75 -6.51 29.59
C SER A 405 -5.82 -7.65 29.24
N THR A 406 -5.01 -7.45 28.21
CA THR A 406 -3.86 -8.27 27.85
C THR A 406 -2.58 -7.55 28.30
N THR A 407 -1.42 -8.13 27.99
CA THR A 407 -0.12 -7.47 28.23
C THR A 407 0.02 -6.17 27.43
N ASP A 408 -0.58 -6.09 26.24
CA ASP A 408 -0.30 -5.03 25.26
C ASP A 408 -1.44 -4.02 25.13
N TYR A 409 -2.68 -4.43 25.43
CA TYR A 409 -3.86 -3.59 25.25
C TYR A 409 -5.00 -3.91 26.22
N THR A 410 -5.92 -2.97 26.36
CA THR A 410 -7.19 -3.15 27.07
C THR A 410 -8.34 -3.08 26.07
N LEU A 411 -9.22 -4.08 26.06
CA LEU A 411 -10.48 -4.07 25.34
C LEU A 411 -11.61 -3.65 26.28
N ARG A 412 -12.43 -2.68 25.87
CA ARG A 412 -13.69 -2.35 26.54
C ARG A 412 -14.86 -2.60 25.61
N GLU A 413 -15.91 -3.23 26.13
CA GLU A 413 -17.18 -3.36 25.42
C GLU A 413 -18.12 -2.26 25.88
N LEU A 414 -18.35 -1.28 25.02
CA LEU A 414 -19.20 -0.13 25.30
C LEU A 414 -20.58 -0.36 24.71
N GLN A 415 -21.62 -0.13 25.50
CA GLN A 415 -23.00 -0.04 25.05
C GLN A 415 -23.38 1.43 24.96
N VAL A 416 -23.66 1.90 23.75
CA VAL A 416 -23.92 3.30 23.47
C VAL A 416 -25.35 3.44 22.96
N THR A 417 -26.15 4.32 23.58
CA THR A 417 -27.54 4.52 23.21
C THR A 417 -27.91 5.99 23.11
N ASP A 418 -28.74 6.34 22.13
CA ASP A 418 -29.40 7.66 22.04
C ASP A 418 -30.79 7.67 22.71
N GLY A 419 -31.14 6.58 23.43
CA GLY A 419 -32.45 6.36 24.02
C GLY A 419 -33.43 5.62 23.11
N VAL A 420 -33.13 5.47 21.81
CA VAL A 420 -33.95 4.75 20.84
C VAL A 420 -33.22 3.51 20.33
N GLU A 421 -31.99 3.67 19.85
CA GLU A 421 -31.12 2.60 19.39
C GLU A 421 -30.01 2.36 20.41
N THR A 422 -29.56 1.10 20.54
CA THR A 422 -28.36 0.75 21.32
C THR A 422 -27.35 0.05 20.42
N LYS A 423 -26.11 0.55 20.44
CA LYS A 423 -24.98 0.07 19.65
C LYS A 423 -23.90 -0.48 20.57
N LYS A 424 -23.46 -1.71 20.31
CA LYS A 424 -22.23 -2.24 20.88
C LYS A 424 -21.03 -1.67 20.11
N ILE A 425 -20.05 -1.13 20.85
CA ILE A 425 -18.81 -0.55 20.33
C ILE A 425 -17.63 -1.18 21.07
N TYR A 426 -16.65 -1.66 20.32
CA TYR A 426 -15.43 -2.25 20.83
C TYR A 426 -14.33 -1.20 20.88
N HIS A 427 -13.84 -0.93 22.08
CA HIS A 427 -12.79 0.06 22.33
C HIS A 427 -11.48 -0.65 22.64
N TYR A 428 -10.58 -0.64 21.67
CA TYR A 428 -9.25 -1.22 21.74
C TYR A 428 -8.24 -0.14 22.14
N HIS A 429 -7.67 -0.27 23.34
CA HIS A 429 -6.70 0.67 23.89
C HIS A 429 -5.32 0.04 23.99
N PHE A 430 -4.49 0.26 22.96
CA PHE A 430 -3.11 -0.22 22.92
C PHE A 430 -2.20 0.60 23.83
N GLN A 431 -1.52 -0.09 24.75
CA GLN A 431 -0.66 0.47 25.78
C GLN A 431 0.82 0.08 25.62
N GLY A 432 1.12 -0.86 24.72
CA GLY A 432 2.47 -1.34 24.40
C GLY A 432 3.36 -0.38 23.61
N TRP A 433 2.83 0.75 23.11
CA TRP A 433 3.65 1.69 22.33
C TRP A 433 4.55 2.54 23.24
N PRO A 434 5.88 2.58 23.00
CA PRO A 434 6.79 3.40 23.81
C PRO A 434 6.60 4.91 23.59
N ASP A 435 6.97 5.71 24.59
CA ASP A 435 6.91 7.18 24.50
C ASP A 435 7.77 7.76 23.35
N HIS A 436 8.90 7.09 23.05
CA HIS A 436 9.78 7.43 21.93
C HIS A 436 10.05 6.20 21.08
N GLY A 437 10.02 6.42 19.76
CA GLY A 437 10.29 5.38 18.78
C GLY A 437 9.11 4.46 18.55
N VAL A 438 9.42 3.19 18.32
CA VAL A 438 8.50 2.12 17.96
C VAL A 438 8.69 0.94 18.92
N PRO A 439 7.70 0.05 19.07
CA PRO A 439 7.89 -1.21 19.80
C PRO A 439 9.14 -1.96 19.31
N ASN A 440 9.87 -2.57 20.24
CA ASN A 440 11.08 -3.34 19.90
C ASN A 440 10.76 -4.62 19.14
N ASP A 441 9.59 -5.18 19.39
CA ASP A 441 9.07 -6.37 18.73
C ASP A 441 7.72 -6.04 18.07
N PRO A 442 7.54 -6.36 16.77
CA PRO A 442 6.30 -6.05 16.07
C PRO A 442 5.14 -7.00 16.43
N GLY A 443 5.41 -8.15 17.06
CA GLY A 443 4.40 -9.16 17.39
C GLY A 443 3.27 -8.62 18.25
N CYS A 444 3.56 -7.73 19.20
CA CYS A 444 2.53 -7.05 19.99
C CYS A 444 1.54 -6.24 19.14
N VAL A 445 2.03 -5.55 18.10
CA VAL A 445 1.20 -4.75 17.19
C VAL A 445 0.46 -5.68 16.22
N LEU A 446 1.11 -6.72 15.70
CA LEU A 446 0.50 -7.67 14.77
C LEU A 446 -0.65 -8.45 15.40
N ASN A 447 -0.48 -8.94 16.63
CA ASN A 447 -1.55 -9.61 17.38
C ASN A 447 -2.72 -8.65 17.63
N PHE A 448 -2.41 -7.41 18.02
CA PHE A 448 -3.43 -6.38 18.21
C PHE A 448 -4.21 -6.06 16.91
N VAL A 449 -3.52 -5.93 15.78
CA VAL A 449 -4.14 -5.75 14.46
C VAL A 449 -5.00 -6.95 14.08
N HIS A 450 -4.55 -8.17 14.36
CA HIS A 450 -5.31 -9.39 14.11
C HIS A 450 -6.63 -9.41 14.91
N ASP A 451 -6.57 -9.11 16.21
CA ASP A 451 -7.74 -9.09 17.08
C ASP A 451 -8.74 -7.99 16.66
N VAL A 452 -8.24 -6.81 16.26
CA VAL A 452 -9.07 -5.72 15.74
C VAL A 452 -9.76 -6.12 14.44
N ASN A 453 -9.03 -6.76 13.51
CA ASN A 453 -9.57 -7.27 12.25
C ASN A 453 -10.70 -8.27 12.48
N GLN A 454 -10.44 -9.29 13.28
CA GLN A 454 -11.42 -10.34 13.59
C GLN A 454 -12.67 -9.75 14.25
N CYS A 455 -12.49 -8.80 15.18
CA CYS A 455 -13.59 -8.11 15.81
C CYS A 455 -14.41 -7.30 14.80
N HIS A 456 -13.76 -6.50 13.96
CA HIS A 456 -14.42 -5.68 12.96
C HIS A 456 -15.26 -6.52 12.00
N GLU A 457 -14.70 -7.61 11.48
CA GLU A 457 -15.38 -8.57 10.62
C GLU A 457 -16.58 -9.23 11.33
N SER A 458 -16.42 -9.60 12.61
CA SER A 458 -17.49 -10.21 13.41
C SER A 458 -18.68 -9.29 13.64
N THR A 459 -18.48 -7.97 13.54
CA THR A 459 -19.58 -7.01 13.73
C THR A 459 -20.58 -7.04 12.57
N GLY A 460 -20.15 -7.44 11.36
CA GLY A 460 -21.00 -7.41 10.16
C GLY A 460 -21.36 -5.99 9.67
N TYR A 461 -20.77 -4.93 10.26
CA TYR A 461 -21.04 -3.54 9.90
C TYR A 461 -19.89 -2.93 9.09
N THR A 462 -20.23 -2.05 8.16
CA THR A 462 -19.29 -1.36 7.25
C THR A 462 -18.90 0.05 7.72
N GLY A 463 -19.29 0.43 8.95
CA GLY A 463 -18.92 1.72 9.53
C GLY A 463 -17.39 1.84 9.70
N PRO A 464 -16.82 3.04 9.61
CA PRO A 464 -15.38 3.20 9.62
C PRO A 464 -14.76 2.86 10.97
N VAL A 465 -13.56 2.26 10.95
CA VAL A 465 -12.74 2.06 12.14
C VAL A 465 -12.12 3.41 12.52
N VAL A 466 -12.40 3.87 13.74
CA VAL A 466 -11.85 5.14 14.23
C VAL A 466 -10.53 4.88 14.92
N VAL A 467 -9.45 5.47 14.42
CA VAL A 467 -8.09 5.28 14.93
C VAL A 467 -7.54 6.62 15.42
N HIS A 468 -7.01 6.67 16.64
CA HIS A 468 -6.39 7.87 17.18
C HIS A 468 -5.21 7.59 18.09
N CYS A 469 -4.43 8.66 18.31
CA CYS A 469 -3.31 8.68 19.23
C CYS A 469 -3.29 10.02 19.98
N SER A 470 -2.18 10.75 19.96
CA SER A 470 -2.17 12.14 20.44
C SER A 470 -2.53 13.12 19.33
N ALA A 471 -1.72 13.19 18.27
CA ALA A 471 -1.93 14.12 17.16
C ALA A 471 -2.77 13.53 16.01
N GLY A 472 -3.01 12.21 16.01
CA GLY A 472 -3.77 11.54 14.94
C GLY A 472 -2.99 11.28 13.65
N ILE A 473 -1.65 11.36 13.67
CA ILE A 473 -0.81 11.23 12.46
C ILE A 473 0.22 10.09 12.55
N GLY A 474 1.10 10.06 13.56
CA GLY A 474 2.23 9.13 13.63
C GLY A 474 1.78 7.69 13.89
N ARG A 475 1.48 7.35 15.15
CA ARG A 475 1.03 6.00 15.55
C ARG A 475 -0.26 5.59 14.82
N THR A 476 -1.18 6.55 14.67
CA THR A 476 -2.43 6.37 13.90
C THR A 476 -2.16 5.99 12.45
N GLY A 477 -1.32 6.75 11.74
CA GLY A 477 -0.97 6.46 10.35
C GLY A 477 -0.22 5.14 10.21
N THR A 478 0.72 4.84 11.11
CA THR A 478 1.42 3.55 11.12
C THR A 478 0.45 2.38 11.32
N PHE A 479 -0.50 2.47 12.25
CA PHE A 479 -1.52 1.43 12.45
C PHE A 479 -2.37 1.25 11.19
N ILE A 480 -2.90 2.34 10.62
CA ILE A 480 -3.74 2.29 9.41
C ILE A 480 -2.99 1.73 8.19
N VAL A 481 -1.68 1.97 8.05
CA VAL A 481 -0.89 1.43 6.94
C VAL A 481 -0.61 -0.08 7.10
N ILE A 482 -0.54 -0.57 8.34
CA ILE A 482 -0.32 -2.00 8.63
C ILE A 482 -1.62 -2.82 8.51
N HIS A 483 -2.74 -2.23 8.94
CA HIS A 483 -4.06 -2.87 9.03
C HIS A 483 -4.87 -2.74 7.74
#